data_AF-A0A955VHF4-F1
#
_entry.id   AF-A0A955VHF4-F1
#
_cell.length_a   1.000
_cell.length_b   1.000
_cell.length_c   1.000
_cell.angle_alpha   90.00
_cell.angle_beta   90.00
_cell.angle_gamma   90.00
#
_symmetry.space_group_name_H-M   'P 1'
#
loop_
_entity.id
_entity.type
_entity.pdbx_description
1 polymer ?
#
loop_
_entity_poly.entity_id
_entity_poly.type
_entity_poly.pdbx_seq_one_letter_code
_entity_poly.pdbx_strand_id
1 'polypeptide(L)'
;MGSQELTTVAPDTLPLTVTWSTHIQPLMQFYCTSCHFTNETKNRNGDCDDHDMNLNDYDTVVNCYPDLYESIAIKQDMPPGGARRMTARHKALLKAWLDGGFAK
;
A
#
# COMPACT_ATOMS: atom_id res chain seq x y z
N MET A 1 16.75 -2.02 -30.51
CA MET A 1 16.59 -3.03 -29.42
C MET A 1 15.85 -2.32 -28.30
N GLY A 2 14.61 -2.74 -28.05
CA GLY A 2 13.63 -2.00 -27.26
C GLY A 2 13.87 -2.11 -25.76
N SER A 3 13.78 -1.00 -25.06
CA SER A 3 13.96 -0.94 -23.61
C SER A 3 13.20 0.23 -23.02
N GLN A 4 11.86 0.17 -23.02
CA GLN A 4 11.01 0.93 -22.12
C GLN A 4 9.67 0.20 -22.02
N GLU A 5 9.42 -0.61 -20.98
CA GLU A 5 8.05 -1.01 -20.57
C GLU A 5 7.99 -1.83 -19.27
N LEU A 6 8.76 -1.46 -18.24
CA LEU A 6 8.67 -2.12 -16.92
C LEU A 6 8.10 -1.23 -15.81
N THR A 7 7.63 -0.03 -16.13
CA THR A 7 7.29 0.97 -15.09
C THR A 7 5.97 1.70 -15.26
N THR A 8 5.24 1.54 -16.36
CA THR A 8 3.98 2.26 -16.61
C THR A 8 2.83 1.28 -16.79
N VAL A 9 1.94 1.23 -15.80
CA VAL A 9 0.64 0.57 -15.92
C VAL A 9 -0.21 1.43 -16.85
N ALA A 10 -0.70 0.87 -17.95
CA ALA A 10 -1.56 1.62 -18.85
C ALA A 10 -2.85 2.05 -18.13
N PRO A 11 -3.28 3.32 -18.23
CA PRO A 11 -4.35 3.88 -17.40
C PRO A 11 -5.72 3.22 -17.62
N ASP A 12 -5.93 2.56 -18.76
CA ASP A 12 -7.13 1.79 -19.11
C ASP A 12 -7.18 0.39 -18.47
N THR A 13 -6.12 -0.03 -17.78
CA THR A 13 -6.04 -1.35 -17.13
C THR A 13 -6.42 -1.33 -15.65
N LEU A 14 -6.69 -0.15 -15.10
CA LEU A 14 -7.16 0.03 -13.73
C LEU A 14 -8.69 0.17 -13.69
N PRO A 15 -9.35 -0.28 -12.62
CA PRO A 15 -10.77 -0.02 -12.40
C PRO A 15 -11.07 1.48 -12.38
N LEU A 16 -12.24 1.87 -12.93
CA LEU A 16 -12.77 3.24 -12.86
C LEU A 16 -12.89 3.76 -11.42
N THR A 17 -13.20 2.87 -10.48
CA THR A 17 -13.25 3.18 -9.06
C THR A 17 -12.48 2.13 -8.30
N VAL A 18 -11.45 2.57 -7.59
CA VAL A 18 -10.67 1.73 -6.67
C VAL A 18 -11.23 1.95 -5.27
N THR A 19 -11.57 0.86 -4.60
CA THR A 19 -12.18 0.84 -3.27
C THR A 19 -11.34 0.01 -2.30
N TRP A 20 -11.44 0.33 -1.01
CA TRP A 20 -10.75 -0.40 0.05
C TRP A 20 -11.08 -1.88 0.01
N SER A 21 -12.35 -2.21 0.16
CA SER A 21 -12.83 -3.59 0.33
C SER A 21 -12.50 -4.51 -0.85
N THR A 22 -12.58 -3.99 -2.08
CA THR A 22 -12.40 -4.79 -3.29
C THR A 22 -10.93 -4.85 -3.74
N HIS A 23 -10.18 -3.76 -3.55
CA HIS A 23 -8.89 -3.61 -4.22
C HIS A 23 -7.73 -3.44 -3.27
N ILE A 24 -7.87 -2.67 -2.18
CA ILE A 24 -6.73 -2.29 -1.34
C ILE A 24 -6.55 -3.23 -0.15
N GLN A 25 -7.63 -3.58 0.54
CA GLN A 25 -7.57 -4.50 1.68
C GLN A 25 -6.93 -5.86 1.29
N PRO A 26 -7.27 -6.48 0.15
CA PRO A 26 -6.59 -7.72 -0.25
C PRO A 26 -5.09 -7.53 -0.49
N LEU A 27 -4.65 -6.36 -0.95
CA LEU A 27 -3.24 -6.04 -1.12
C LEU A 27 -2.53 -5.88 0.23
N MET A 28 -3.16 -5.19 1.17
CA MET A 28 -2.61 -5.07 2.53
C MET A 28 -2.47 -6.45 3.18
N GLN A 29 -3.52 -7.27 3.07
CA GLN A 29 -3.52 -8.63 3.61
C GLN A 29 -2.45 -9.52 2.98
N PHE A 30 -2.19 -9.33 1.68
CA PHE A 30 -1.21 -10.13 0.97
C PHE A 30 0.24 -9.70 1.21
N TYR A 31 0.51 -8.40 1.31
CA TYR A 31 1.87 -7.86 1.37
C TYR A 31 2.32 -7.42 2.75
N CYS A 32 1.40 -7.00 3.61
CA CYS A 32 1.71 -6.18 4.78
C CYS A 32 1.33 -6.87 6.10
N THR A 33 0.15 -7.46 6.17
CA THR A 33 -0.41 -7.93 7.47
C THR A 33 0.29 -9.15 8.04
N SER A 34 1.26 -9.77 7.36
CA SER A 34 2.10 -10.77 8.03
C SER A 34 2.95 -10.17 9.16
N CYS A 35 3.31 -8.88 9.03
CA CYS A 35 4.08 -8.13 10.02
C CYS A 35 3.28 -6.98 10.64
N HIS A 36 2.27 -6.46 9.93
CA HIS A 36 1.49 -5.28 10.27
C HIS A 36 0.02 -5.62 10.58
N PHE A 37 -0.24 -6.43 11.61
CA PHE A 37 -1.58 -6.94 11.95
C PHE A 37 -2.12 -6.55 13.33
N THR A 38 -1.31 -5.91 14.17
CA THR A 38 -1.67 -5.57 15.55
C THR A 38 -1.26 -4.15 15.89
N ASN A 39 -2.08 -3.47 16.70
CA ASN A 39 -1.73 -2.22 17.38
C ASN A 39 -1.06 -2.48 18.75
N GLU A 40 -0.37 -3.62 18.94
CA GLU A 40 0.06 -4.05 20.28
C GLU A 40 1.20 -3.19 20.85
N THR A 41 2.04 -2.65 19.98
CA THR A 41 2.93 -1.56 20.33
C THR A 41 2.18 -0.26 20.05
N LYS A 42 1.47 0.19 21.08
CA LYS A 42 0.71 1.44 21.03
C LYS A 42 1.68 2.62 21.09
N ASN A 43 2.09 3.13 19.94
CA ASN A 43 2.25 4.57 19.80
C ASN A 43 0.82 5.13 19.89
N ARG A 44 0.40 5.48 21.12
CA ARG A 44 -0.96 5.93 21.46
C ARG A 44 -1.40 7.23 20.76
N ASN A 45 -0.64 7.71 19.77
CA ASN A 45 -0.81 9.02 19.15
C ASN A 45 -1.21 8.94 17.67
N GLY A 46 -1.35 7.74 17.07
CA GLY A 46 -1.61 7.63 15.63
C GLY A 46 -0.38 7.97 14.78
N ASP A 47 0.81 7.88 15.37
CA ASP A 47 2.07 8.04 14.66
C ASP A 47 2.28 6.86 13.71
N CYS A 48 2.60 7.16 12.46
CA CYS A 48 2.93 6.18 11.42
C CYS A 48 4.38 5.70 11.49
N ASP A 49 5.04 5.99 12.62
CA ASP A 49 6.45 5.73 12.87
C ASP A 49 6.58 4.38 13.58
N ASP A 50 7.52 3.56 13.13
CA ASP A 50 7.82 2.24 13.67
C ASP A 50 6.76 1.13 13.48
N HIS A 51 7.24 -0.10 13.54
CA HIS A 51 6.73 -1.36 12.98
C HIS A 51 5.29 -1.82 13.33
N ASP A 52 4.43 -0.96 13.86
CA ASP A 52 3.24 -1.32 14.63
C ASP A 52 1.93 -0.80 14.05
N MET A 53 1.95 -0.37 12.79
CA MET A 53 0.74 -0.10 12.04
C MET A 53 -0.10 -1.37 11.87
N ASN A 54 -1.36 -1.33 12.26
CA ASN A 54 -2.33 -2.34 11.83
C ASN A 54 -2.82 -2.02 10.40
N LEU A 55 -2.10 -2.53 9.40
CA LEU A 55 -2.45 -2.31 8.00
C LEU A 55 -3.65 -3.17 7.52
N ASN A 56 -4.29 -3.94 8.42
CA ASN A 56 -5.59 -4.55 8.15
C ASN A 56 -6.76 -3.60 8.44
N ASP A 57 -6.51 -2.45 9.07
CA ASP A 57 -7.50 -1.42 9.39
C ASP A 57 -7.50 -0.28 8.37
N TYR A 58 -8.69 0.07 7.86
CA TYR A 58 -8.83 1.11 6.85
C TYR A 58 -8.34 2.47 7.34
N ASP A 59 -8.74 2.89 8.55
CA ASP A 59 -8.46 4.24 9.04
C ASP A 59 -6.94 4.40 9.26
N THR A 60 -6.28 3.34 9.74
CA THR A 60 -4.83 3.27 9.85
C THR A 60 -4.13 3.42 8.50
N VAL A 61 -4.57 2.68 7.46
CA VAL A 61 -3.96 2.77 6.13
C VAL A 61 -4.17 4.14 5.49
N VAL A 62 -5.33 4.77 5.70
CA VAL A 62 -5.59 6.14 5.21
C VAL A 62 -4.69 7.15 5.91
N ASN A 63 -4.62 7.10 7.24
CA ASN A 63 -3.83 8.04 8.03
C ASN A 63 -2.32 7.91 7.74
N CYS A 64 -1.85 6.69 7.49
CA CYS A 64 -0.43 6.40 7.24
C CYS A 64 -0.08 6.20 5.78
N TYR A 65 -0.97 6.56 4.86
CA TYR A 65 -0.74 6.38 3.43
C TYR A 65 0.56 7.03 2.92
N PRO A 66 0.93 8.27 3.31
CA PRO A 66 2.17 8.89 2.84
C PRO A 66 3.41 8.05 3.17
N ASP A 67 3.54 7.59 4.40
CA ASP A 67 4.71 6.82 4.87
C ASP A 67 4.71 5.41 4.29
N LEU A 68 3.52 4.78 4.19
CA LEU A 68 3.34 3.51 3.51
C LEU A 68 3.80 3.61 2.05
N TYR A 69 3.34 4.63 1.33
CA TYR A 69 3.67 4.80 -0.08
C TYR A 69 5.15 5.13 -0.27
N GLU A 70 5.73 5.97 0.58
CA GLU A 70 7.16 6.26 0.57
C GLU A 70 7.98 4.97 0.72
N SER A 71 7.64 4.14 1.70
CA SER A 71 8.35 2.88 2.00
C SER A 71 8.29 1.89 0.83
N ILE A 72 7.14 1.73 0.17
CA ILE A 72 6.98 0.75 -0.93
C ILE A 72 7.38 1.28 -2.32
N ALA A 73 7.26 2.58 -2.57
CA ALA A 73 7.44 3.16 -3.90
C ALA A 73 8.77 3.88 -4.05
N ILE A 74 9.21 4.61 -3.00
CA ILE A 74 10.39 5.48 -3.03
C ILE A 74 11.60 4.79 -2.40
N LYS A 75 11.53 4.50 -1.09
CA LYS A 75 12.62 3.86 -0.34
C LYS A 75 12.82 2.40 -0.74
N GLN A 76 11.72 1.72 -1.04
CA GLN A 76 11.71 0.28 -1.33
C GLN A 76 12.40 -0.53 -0.22
N ASP A 77 12.23 -0.14 1.02
CA ASP A 77 12.70 -0.89 2.20
C ASP A 77 11.67 -1.93 2.67
N MET A 78 10.41 -1.80 2.23
CA MET A 78 9.34 -2.75 2.52
C MET A 78 8.92 -3.63 1.32
N PRO A 79 8.56 -4.90 1.56
CA PRO A 79 8.76 -5.65 2.82
C PRO A 79 10.24 -6.02 3.05
N PRO A 80 10.64 -6.27 4.31
CA PRO A 80 12.03 -6.60 4.65
C PRO A 80 12.41 -8.02 4.23
N GLY A 81 13.72 -8.33 4.29
CA GLY A 81 14.21 -9.72 4.19
C GLY A 81 13.99 -10.40 2.84
N GLY A 82 13.79 -9.65 1.76
CA GLY A 82 13.56 -10.21 0.42
C GLY A 82 12.17 -10.80 0.21
N ALA A 83 11.22 -10.51 1.11
CA ALA A 83 9.82 -10.87 0.91
C ALA A 83 9.25 -10.27 -0.39
N ARG A 84 8.15 -10.85 -0.87
CA ARG A 84 7.59 -10.50 -2.17
C ARG A 84 7.17 -9.03 -2.19
N ARG A 85 7.75 -8.26 -3.11
CA ARG A 85 7.40 -6.84 -3.31
C ARG A 85 6.12 -6.65 -4.11
N MET A 86 5.45 -5.52 -3.90
CA MET A 86 4.32 -5.11 -4.71
C MET A 86 4.72 -4.91 -6.18
N THR A 87 3.87 -5.37 -7.08
CA THR A 87 4.04 -5.16 -8.53
C THR A 87 3.72 -3.70 -8.89
N ALA A 88 4.14 -3.26 -10.08
CA ALA A 88 3.76 -1.94 -10.60
C ALA A 88 2.24 -1.73 -10.62
N ARG A 89 1.47 -2.76 -11.03
CA ARG A 89 0.00 -2.73 -11.02
C ARG A 89 -0.58 -2.50 -9.63
N HIS A 90 -0.03 -3.17 -8.61
CA HIS A 90 -0.53 -3.00 -7.25
C HIS A 90 -0.20 -1.62 -6.67
N LYS A 91 0.99 -1.07 -6.97
CA LYS A 91 1.32 0.32 -6.60
C LYS A 91 0.43 1.33 -7.33
N ALA A 92 0.07 1.07 -8.59
CA ALA A 92 -0.84 1.91 -9.35
C ALA A 92 -2.28 1.88 -8.80
N LEU A 93 -2.76 0.72 -8.30
CA LEU A 93 -4.04 0.65 -7.58
C LEU A 93 -4.03 1.51 -6.31
N LEU A 94 -2.96 1.49 -5.53
CA LEU A 94 -2.82 2.36 -4.35
C LEU A 94 -2.89 3.84 -4.73
N LYS A 95 -2.14 4.24 -5.77
CA LYS A 95 -2.18 5.62 -6.26
C LYS A 95 -3.56 6.02 -6.77
N ALA A 96 -4.24 5.17 -7.53
CA ALA A 96 -5.59 5.44 -8.02
C ALA A 96 -6.61 5.55 -6.86
N TRP A 97 -6.41 4.80 -5.77
CA TRP A 97 -7.23 4.91 -4.57
C TRP A 97 -7.01 6.23 -3.82
N LEU A 98 -5.77 6.70 -3.69
CA LEU A 98 -5.45 8.05 -3.19
C LEU A 98 -6.11 9.12 -4.07
N ASP A 99 -5.92 9.05 -5.38
CA ASP A 99 -6.45 10.03 -6.34
C ASP A 99 -8.01 10.04 -6.34
N GLY A 100 -8.62 8.90 -6.02
CA GLY A 100 -10.07 8.74 -5.84
C GLY A 100 -10.61 9.12 -4.45
N GLY A 101 -9.77 9.64 -3.55
CA GLY A 101 -10.20 10.10 -2.23
C GLY A 101 -10.49 8.99 -1.22
N PHE A 102 -9.76 7.86 -1.31
CA PHE A 102 -9.85 6.74 -0.38
C PHE A 102 -11.25 6.09 -0.28
N ALA A 103 -11.90 5.81 -1.42
CA ALA A 103 -13.21 5.14 -1.40
C ALA A 103 -13.19 3.81 -0.62
N LYS A 104 -14.24 3.53 0.17
CA LYS A 104 -14.39 2.27 0.94
C LYS A 104 -14.89 1.11 0.09
#